data_AF-A0A800GKM6-F1
#
_entry.id   AF-A0A800GKM6-F1
#
_cell.length_a   1.000
_cell.length_b   1.000
_cell.length_c   1.000
_cell.angle_alpha   90.00
_cell.angle_beta   90.00
_cell.angle_gamma   90.00
#
_symmetry.space_group_name_H-M   'P 1'
#
loop_
_entity.id
_entity.type
_entity.pdbx_description
1 polymer ?
#
loop_
_entity_poly.entity_id
_entity_poly.type
_entity_poly.pdbx_seq_one_letter_code
_entity_poly.pdbx_strand_id
1 'polypeptide(L)'
;MNPEFQRNLYLELSISRLIAMPAFLLVIFSLSYLIDDQSLAETTANTAIGLFILIVLFWGTRQASENIFEELRNNTWDIQRTSAISPWSLSWGKLFGSTLYNWYGGLLCLLVYSFAAADTEFIALTWLYALSSGILAHSLSLLVSLFALRRKQSYNSGIGYLFAVVLLFFLISLINNIDDFAMNALFWYGDFYTQSSFLAVSLILACCWSIIGVYRFLAEELRIRTLPWVWLVFIGFLSIYIAGIITVNNNVSVQKTALNLILVWFFICSSFSYLLLFLDENSPMLLRKIGLYWQNRQWPNLLQETPCWMVSVVLTLPAMIILALIPPIEKINHVYFYPLVIFLLMLRDIGLLLYFSYAQNRRRARSLTLLVMVCLYGVLPAIFLAMHINSIAWLILPVLNDNLFLAIFAAGMQTLIITFLLVQRWKNRIAMLG
;
A
#
# COMPACT_ATOMS: atom_id res chain seq x y z
N MET A 1 25.66 -12.67 14.37
CA MET A 1 24.21 -12.97 14.29
C MET A 1 23.42 -11.74 14.66
N ASN A 2 22.22 -11.58 14.10
CA ASN A 2 21.33 -10.47 14.45
C ASN A 2 20.84 -10.62 15.91
N PRO A 3 21.16 -9.69 16.83
CA PRO A 3 20.87 -9.83 18.25
C PRO A 3 19.36 -9.90 18.54
N GLU A 4 18.55 -9.19 17.77
CA GLU A 4 17.09 -9.21 17.88
C GLU A 4 16.50 -10.57 17.51
N PHE A 5 17.03 -11.19 16.46
CA PHE A 5 16.59 -12.53 16.06
C PHE A 5 16.98 -13.57 17.10
N GLN A 6 18.19 -13.47 17.67
CA GLN A 6 18.64 -14.37 18.72
C GLN A 6 17.80 -14.24 19.99
N ARG A 7 17.48 -13.00 20.40
CA ARG A 7 16.57 -12.74 21.53
C ARG A 7 15.22 -13.42 21.31
N ASN A 8 14.61 -13.21 20.14
CA ASN A 8 13.30 -13.78 19.83
C ASN A 8 13.35 -15.31 19.74
N LEU A 9 14.44 -15.89 19.24
CA LEU A 9 14.63 -17.34 19.21
C LEU A 9 14.58 -17.92 20.63
N TYR A 10 15.30 -17.32 21.59
CA TYR A 10 15.27 -17.79 22.98
C TYR A 10 13.92 -17.59 23.68
N LEU A 11 13.20 -16.51 23.36
CA LEU A 11 11.90 -16.22 23.97
C LEU A 11 10.78 -17.10 23.40
N GLU A 12 10.77 -17.33 22.08
CA GLU A 12 9.67 -18.01 21.41
C GLU A 12 9.87 -19.53 21.36
N LEU A 13 11.12 -20.03 21.24
CA LEU A 13 11.44 -21.47 21.21
C LEU A 13 11.83 -22.01 22.59
N SER A 14 10.90 -21.97 23.54
CA SER A 14 11.07 -22.76 24.77
C SER A 14 10.92 -24.26 24.46
N ILE A 15 11.62 -25.11 25.21
CA ILE A 15 11.54 -26.58 25.07
C ILE A 15 10.09 -27.07 25.18
N SER A 16 9.31 -26.48 26.10
CA SER A 16 7.89 -26.79 26.26
C SER A 16 7.07 -26.49 25.00
N ARG A 17 7.30 -25.35 24.34
CA ARG A 17 6.60 -24.95 23.12
C ARG A 17 7.00 -25.80 21.91
N LEU A 18 8.28 -26.16 21.82
CA LEU A 18 8.83 -27.04 20.78
C LEU A 18 8.21 -28.44 20.82
N ILE A 19 7.89 -28.98 22.00
CA ILE A 19 7.24 -30.28 22.14
C ILE A 19 5.71 -30.17 22.02
N ALA A 20 5.12 -29.08 22.54
CA ALA A 20 3.68 -28.90 22.53
C ALA A 20 3.09 -28.76 21.12
N MET A 21 3.76 -28.03 20.21
CA MET A 21 3.21 -27.81 18.85
C MET A 21 3.10 -29.12 18.05
N PRO A 22 4.17 -29.94 17.93
CA PRO A 22 4.07 -31.22 17.23
C PRO A 22 3.09 -32.17 17.91
N ALA A 23 3.04 -32.21 19.25
CA ALA A 23 2.08 -33.05 19.96
C ALA A 23 0.63 -32.66 19.66
N PHE A 24 0.31 -31.36 19.66
CA PHE A 24 -1.01 -30.86 19.29
C PHE A 24 -1.37 -31.19 17.84
N LEU A 25 -0.44 -30.95 16.91
CA LEU A 25 -0.65 -31.26 15.48
C LEU A 25 -0.82 -32.76 15.26
N LEU A 26 -0.05 -33.60 15.94
CA LEU A 26 -0.18 -35.06 15.86
C LEU A 26 -1.56 -35.53 16.29
N VAL A 27 -2.14 -34.97 17.36
CA VAL A 27 -3.51 -35.31 17.80
C VAL A 27 -4.56 -34.91 16.76
N ILE A 28 -4.40 -33.76 16.09
CA ILE A 28 -5.36 -33.35 15.07
C ILE A 28 -5.21 -34.20 13.80
N PHE A 29 -3.97 -34.47 13.37
CA PHE A 29 -3.73 -35.30 12.19
C PHE A 29 -4.06 -36.78 12.43
N SER A 30 -3.96 -37.28 13.66
CA SER A 30 -4.43 -38.64 13.96
C SER A 30 -5.96 -38.72 13.89
N LEU A 31 -6.67 -37.66 14.31
CA LEU A 31 -8.12 -37.58 14.14
C LEU A 31 -8.50 -37.49 12.66
N SER A 32 -7.81 -36.67 11.85
CA SER A 32 -8.09 -36.61 10.41
C SER A 32 -7.81 -37.95 9.73
N TYR A 33 -6.70 -38.61 10.07
CA TYR A 33 -6.35 -39.93 9.57
C TYR A 33 -7.38 -41.02 9.90
N LEU A 34 -8.00 -40.96 11.09
CA LEU A 34 -9.08 -41.87 11.47
C LEU A 34 -10.39 -41.60 10.72
N ILE A 35 -10.67 -40.34 10.36
CA ILE A 35 -11.83 -39.97 9.53
C ILE A 35 -11.65 -40.46 8.10
N ASP A 36 -10.41 -40.52 7.63
CA ASP A 36 -10.02 -40.84 6.26
C ASP A 36 -9.79 -42.35 6.04
N ASP A 37 -10.48 -43.20 6.79
CA ASP A 37 -10.36 -44.66 6.77
C ASP A 37 -8.92 -45.18 6.89
N GLN A 38 -8.11 -44.53 7.74
CA GLN A 38 -6.69 -44.87 7.94
C GLN A 38 -5.82 -44.67 6.68
N SER A 39 -6.22 -43.74 5.81
CA SER A 39 -5.42 -43.29 4.68
C SER A 39 -5.02 -41.81 4.85
N LEU A 40 -3.94 -41.39 4.20
CA LEU A 40 -3.59 -39.97 4.09
C LEU A 40 -4.16 -39.46 2.77
N ALA A 41 -5.40 -39.01 2.78
CA ALA A 41 -6.10 -38.50 1.61
C ALA A 41 -6.56 -37.04 1.81
N GLU A 42 -7.58 -36.64 1.07
CA GLU A 42 -7.97 -35.24 0.87
C GLU A 42 -8.38 -34.54 2.17
N THR A 43 -9.03 -35.23 3.09
CA THR A 43 -9.45 -34.64 4.38
C THR A 43 -8.25 -34.26 5.23
N THR A 44 -7.20 -35.08 5.23
CA THR A 44 -5.94 -34.80 5.92
C THR A 44 -5.17 -33.66 5.24
N ALA A 45 -5.18 -33.57 3.91
CA ALA A 45 -4.59 -32.46 3.18
C ALA A 45 -5.29 -31.11 3.48
N ASN A 46 -6.63 -31.10 3.44
CA ASN A 46 -7.44 -29.91 3.70
C ASN A 46 -7.32 -29.42 5.14
N THR A 47 -7.27 -30.34 6.11
CA THR A 47 -7.01 -29.99 7.52
C THR A 47 -5.62 -29.42 7.71
N ALA A 48 -4.60 -29.94 7.03
CA ALA A 48 -3.23 -29.41 7.09
C ALA A 48 -3.15 -27.96 6.56
N ILE A 49 -3.75 -27.66 5.40
CA ILE A 49 -3.80 -26.28 4.89
C ILE A 49 -4.65 -25.38 5.80
N GLY A 50 -5.80 -25.86 6.29
CA GLY A 50 -6.64 -25.11 7.22
C GLY A 50 -5.90 -24.71 8.49
N LEU A 51 -5.13 -25.63 9.07
CA LEU A 51 -4.26 -25.34 10.21
C LEU A 51 -3.13 -24.37 9.86
N PHE A 52 -2.50 -24.52 8.69
CA PHE A 52 -1.51 -23.56 8.21
C PHE A 52 -2.08 -22.14 8.15
N ILE A 53 -3.29 -21.98 7.59
CA ILE A 53 -3.99 -20.70 7.51
C ILE A 53 -4.22 -20.12 8.91
N LEU A 54 -4.72 -20.93 9.85
CA LEU A 54 -4.97 -20.46 11.22
C LEU A 54 -3.68 -20.04 11.95
N ILE A 55 -2.63 -20.85 11.87
CA ILE A 55 -1.38 -20.64 12.60
C ILE A 55 -0.56 -19.53 11.95
N VAL A 56 -0.32 -19.60 10.64
CA VAL A 56 0.57 -18.67 9.96
C VAL A 56 -0.16 -17.40 9.59
N LEU A 57 -1.33 -17.45 8.95
CA LEU A 57 -2.00 -16.22 8.52
C LEU A 57 -2.68 -15.51 9.69
N PHE A 58 -3.57 -16.17 10.42
CA PHE A 58 -4.31 -15.47 11.49
C PHE A 58 -3.43 -15.19 12.71
N TRP A 59 -2.83 -16.21 13.29
CA TRP A 59 -2.04 -16.01 14.50
C TRP A 59 -0.72 -15.28 14.21
N GLY A 60 -0.04 -15.59 13.11
CA GLY A 60 1.19 -14.90 12.71
C GLY A 60 1.02 -13.42 12.38
N THR A 61 -0.05 -13.01 11.67
CA THR A 61 -0.27 -11.58 11.41
C THR A 61 -0.50 -10.79 12.68
N ARG A 62 -1.26 -11.34 13.62
CA ARG A 62 -1.49 -10.73 14.93
C ARG A 62 -0.17 -10.55 15.68
N GLN A 63 0.63 -11.62 15.78
CA GLN A 63 1.90 -11.60 16.49
C GLN A 63 2.89 -10.60 15.88
N ALA A 64 2.97 -10.54 14.54
CA ALA A 64 3.77 -9.55 13.82
C ALA A 64 3.36 -8.10 14.16
N SER A 65 2.06 -7.83 14.29
CA SER A 65 1.58 -6.49 14.67
C SER A 65 1.87 -6.14 16.13
N GLU A 66 1.64 -7.08 17.05
CA GLU A 66 1.71 -6.85 18.50
C GLU A 66 3.14 -6.63 18.98
N ASN A 67 4.13 -7.27 18.37
CA ASN A 67 5.56 -7.15 18.72
C ASN A 67 6.02 -5.68 18.86
N ILE A 68 5.63 -4.79 17.95
CA ILE A 68 6.01 -3.38 18.02
C ILE A 68 5.27 -2.65 19.16
N PHE A 69 4.00 -3.00 19.41
CA PHE A 69 3.22 -2.38 20.48
C PHE A 69 3.64 -2.82 21.87
N GLU A 70 4.05 -4.07 22.03
CA GLU A 70 4.57 -4.54 23.31
C GLU A 70 5.84 -3.79 23.68
N GLU A 71 6.72 -3.55 22.72
CA GLU A 71 7.92 -2.75 22.96
C GLU A 71 7.64 -1.27 23.21
N LEU A 72 6.62 -0.71 22.53
CA LEU A 72 6.17 0.65 22.80
C LEU A 72 5.59 0.76 24.22
N ARG A 73 4.75 -0.20 24.62
CA ARG A 73 4.16 -0.29 25.96
C ARG A 73 5.22 -0.45 27.05
N ASN A 74 6.28 -1.22 26.75
CA ASN A 74 7.38 -1.47 27.67
C ASN A 74 8.48 -0.38 27.62
N ASN A 75 8.30 0.69 26.85
CA ASN A 75 9.28 1.77 26.64
C ASN A 75 10.67 1.30 26.17
N THR A 76 10.75 0.12 25.54
CA THR A 76 12.02 -0.43 25.03
C THR A 76 12.34 0.05 23.63
N TRP A 77 11.35 0.59 22.91
CA TRP A 77 11.53 1.11 21.55
C TRP A 77 12.61 2.19 21.47
N ASP A 78 12.59 3.17 22.38
CA ASP A 78 13.57 4.26 22.37
C ASP A 78 15.00 3.77 22.66
N ILE A 79 15.15 2.75 23.50
CA ILE A 79 16.45 2.11 23.77
C ILE A 79 16.97 1.44 22.50
N GLN A 80 16.12 0.69 21.78
CA GLN A 80 16.50 0.07 20.51
C GLN A 80 16.91 1.10 19.45
N ARG A 81 16.25 2.26 19.41
CA ARG A 81 16.62 3.33 18.48
C ARG A 81 18.01 3.92 18.74
N THR A 82 18.47 3.88 19.98
CA THR A 82 19.82 4.33 20.35
C THR A 82 20.88 3.25 20.21
N SER A 83 20.48 2.00 20.00
CA SER A 83 21.39 0.88 19.78
C SER A 83 21.95 0.88 18.36
N ALA A 84 23.19 0.39 18.19
CA ALA A 84 23.89 0.34 16.90
C ALA A 84 23.39 -0.80 15.99
N ILE A 85 22.07 -0.98 15.86
CA ILE A 85 21.45 -2.01 15.03
C ILE A 85 21.15 -1.45 13.64
N SER A 86 21.51 -2.19 12.60
CA SER A 86 21.19 -1.76 11.23
C SER A 86 19.69 -1.97 10.93
N PRO A 87 19.05 -1.11 10.10
CA PRO A 87 17.63 -1.26 9.76
C PRO A 87 17.32 -2.60 9.09
N TRP A 88 18.28 -3.14 8.31
CA TRP A 88 18.12 -4.43 7.66
C TRP A 88 18.08 -5.58 8.67
N SER A 89 19.01 -5.61 9.63
CA SER A 89 18.97 -6.60 10.70
C SER A 89 17.68 -6.44 11.53
N LEU A 90 17.28 -5.22 11.86
CA LEU A 90 16.03 -5.01 12.60
C LEU A 90 14.80 -5.54 11.84
N SER A 91 14.75 -5.33 10.51
CA SER A 91 13.63 -5.79 9.66
C SER A 91 13.45 -7.31 9.72
N TRP A 92 14.52 -8.08 9.51
CA TRP A 92 14.46 -9.55 9.59
C TRP A 92 14.16 -10.04 11.00
N GLY A 93 14.75 -9.39 12.02
CA GLY A 93 14.52 -9.72 13.42
C GLY A 93 13.05 -9.52 13.83
N LYS A 94 12.40 -8.48 13.31
CA LYS A 94 10.98 -8.20 13.56
C LYS A 94 10.05 -9.11 12.77
N LEU A 95 10.29 -9.25 11.47
CA LEU A 95 9.40 -10.00 10.57
C LEU A 95 9.38 -11.48 10.93
N PHE A 96 10.54 -12.12 11.06
CA PHE A 96 10.64 -13.55 11.32
C PHE A 96 10.86 -13.90 12.78
N GLY A 97 11.44 -13.02 13.60
CA GLY A 97 11.73 -13.36 15.00
C GLY A 97 10.45 -13.60 15.81
N SER A 98 9.50 -12.67 15.77
CA SER A 98 8.23 -12.82 16.52
C SER A 98 7.28 -13.87 15.94
N THR A 99 7.43 -14.21 14.67
CA THR A 99 6.55 -15.18 13.98
C THR A 99 7.19 -16.57 13.84
N LEU A 100 8.40 -16.76 14.40
CA LEU A 100 9.20 -17.98 14.22
C LEU A 100 8.46 -19.23 14.68
N TYR A 101 7.80 -19.15 15.84
CA TYR A 101 7.00 -20.26 16.37
C TYR A 101 5.84 -20.65 15.43
N ASN A 102 5.21 -19.65 14.79
CA ASN A 102 4.11 -19.89 13.86
C ASN A 102 4.62 -20.50 12.56
N TRP A 103 5.79 -20.06 12.07
CA TRP A 103 6.46 -20.70 10.93
C TRP A 103 6.87 -22.14 11.22
N TYR A 104 7.32 -22.45 12.44
CA TYR A 104 7.61 -23.82 12.85
C TYR A 104 6.37 -24.72 12.76
N GLY A 105 5.24 -24.29 13.34
CA GLY A 105 3.98 -25.04 13.23
C GLY A 105 3.45 -25.13 11.80
N GLY A 106 3.55 -24.04 11.03
CA GLY A 106 3.13 -23.99 9.63
C GLY A 106 3.94 -24.93 8.71
N LEU A 107 5.26 -25.01 8.90
CA LEU A 107 6.10 -25.92 8.13
C LEU A 107 5.75 -27.38 8.40
N LEU A 108 5.43 -27.75 9.64
CA LEU A 108 4.96 -29.10 9.96
C LEU A 108 3.63 -29.41 9.25
N CYS A 109 2.71 -28.44 9.19
CA CYS A 109 1.46 -28.59 8.44
C CYS A 109 1.72 -28.79 6.94
N LEU A 110 2.62 -28.00 6.34
CA LEU A 110 2.97 -28.14 4.92
C LEU A 110 3.66 -29.46 4.60
N LEU A 111 4.45 -30.01 5.52
CA LEU A 111 5.03 -31.35 5.38
C LEU A 111 3.93 -32.43 5.38
N VAL A 112 2.98 -32.38 6.32
CA VAL A 112 1.85 -33.33 6.32
C VAL A 112 1.02 -33.20 5.06
N TYR A 113 0.77 -31.97 4.59
CA TYR A 113 0.11 -31.74 3.31
C TYR A 113 0.83 -32.43 2.14
N SER A 114 2.17 -32.34 2.07
CA SER A 114 2.92 -32.97 0.99
C SER A 114 2.82 -34.50 0.95
N PHE A 115 2.52 -35.13 2.09
CA PHE A 115 2.29 -36.58 2.17
C PHE A 115 0.84 -36.98 1.91
N ALA A 116 -0.13 -36.09 2.15
CA ALA A 116 -1.56 -36.38 2.02
C ALA A 116 -2.17 -35.87 0.70
N ALA A 117 -1.50 -34.98 -0.02
CA ALA A 117 -2.00 -34.41 -1.27
C ALA A 117 -2.08 -35.48 -2.38
N ALA A 118 -3.26 -35.59 -3.01
CA ALA A 118 -3.47 -36.47 -4.16
C ALA A 118 -2.69 -35.99 -5.40
N ASP A 119 -2.68 -34.68 -5.65
CA ASP A 119 -2.06 -34.10 -6.83
C ASP A 119 -0.61 -33.67 -6.57
N THR A 120 0.30 -34.61 -6.79
CA THR A 120 1.74 -34.39 -6.57
C THR A 120 2.32 -33.24 -7.40
N GLU A 121 1.73 -32.93 -8.56
CA GLU A 121 2.19 -31.87 -9.46
C GLU A 121 2.01 -30.46 -8.87
N PHE A 122 0.99 -30.24 -8.04
CA PHE A 122 0.66 -28.92 -7.50
C PHE A 122 1.25 -28.64 -6.11
N ILE A 123 1.95 -29.61 -5.49
CA ILE A 123 2.53 -29.45 -4.15
C ILE A 123 3.51 -28.26 -4.10
N ALA A 124 4.39 -28.14 -5.10
CA ALA A 124 5.37 -27.05 -5.12
C ALA A 124 4.68 -25.67 -5.28
N LEU A 125 3.61 -25.63 -6.08
CA LEU A 125 2.80 -24.43 -6.28
C LEU A 125 2.11 -24.03 -4.97
N THR A 126 1.45 -24.96 -4.28
CA THR A 126 0.74 -24.67 -3.03
C THR A 126 1.69 -24.21 -1.92
N TRP A 127 2.88 -24.80 -1.81
CA TRP A 127 3.96 -24.33 -0.93
C TRP A 127 4.35 -22.89 -1.24
N LEU A 128 4.57 -22.55 -2.51
CA LEU A 128 4.92 -21.20 -2.93
C LEU A 128 3.82 -20.19 -2.54
N TYR A 129 2.56 -20.51 -2.80
CA TYR A 129 1.42 -19.67 -2.42
C TYR A 129 1.29 -19.51 -0.91
N ALA A 130 1.39 -20.61 -0.16
CA ALA A 130 1.27 -20.62 1.30
C ALA A 130 2.39 -19.80 1.96
N LEU A 131 3.65 -20.03 1.57
CA LEU A 131 4.79 -19.29 2.12
C LEU A 131 4.73 -17.81 1.72
N SER A 132 4.45 -17.50 0.46
CA SER A 132 4.40 -16.11 -0.03
C SER A 132 3.26 -15.33 0.63
N SER A 133 2.07 -15.90 0.72
CA SER A 133 0.94 -15.26 1.40
C SER A 133 1.22 -15.04 2.89
N GLY A 134 1.83 -16.02 3.58
CA GLY A 134 2.25 -15.87 4.98
C GLY A 134 3.23 -14.70 5.19
N ILE A 135 4.29 -14.64 4.38
CA ILE A 135 5.30 -13.56 4.44
C ILE A 135 4.66 -12.20 4.15
N LEU A 136 3.82 -12.12 3.12
CA LEU A 136 3.13 -10.89 2.73
C LEU A 136 2.16 -10.42 3.82
N ALA A 137 1.44 -11.35 4.45
CA ALA A 137 0.52 -11.03 5.54
C ALA A 137 1.29 -10.43 6.73
N HIS A 138 2.39 -11.06 7.13
CA HIS A 138 3.23 -10.61 8.26
C HIS A 138 3.87 -9.25 7.96
N SER A 139 4.39 -9.05 6.75
CA SER A 139 5.03 -7.79 6.35
C SER A 139 4.02 -6.63 6.28
N LEU A 140 2.82 -6.84 5.74
CA LEU A 140 1.76 -5.82 5.71
C LEU A 140 1.27 -5.48 7.13
N SER A 141 1.08 -6.50 7.97
CA SER A 141 0.68 -6.31 9.37
C SER A 141 1.71 -5.46 10.14
N LEU A 142 3.00 -5.75 9.94
CA LEU A 142 4.11 -4.99 10.52
C LEU A 142 4.19 -3.55 9.95
N LEU A 143 3.93 -3.36 8.66
CA LEU A 143 3.90 -2.03 8.04
C LEU A 143 2.84 -1.14 8.68
N VAL A 144 1.64 -1.69 8.93
CA VAL A 144 0.57 -0.92 9.55
C VAL A 144 0.87 -0.62 11.02
N SER A 145 1.47 -1.54 11.76
CA SER A 145 1.88 -1.27 13.15
C SER A 145 2.93 -0.16 13.23
N LEU A 146 3.93 -0.17 12.34
CA LEU A 146 4.93 0.92 12.22
C LEU A 146 4.28 2.25 11.84
N PHE A 147 3.33 2.22 10.89
CA PHE A 147 2.62 3.43 10.49
C PHE A 147 1.79 4.02 11.64
N ALA A 148 1.13 3.18 12.44
CA ALA A 148 0.40 3.62 13.63
C ALA A 148 1.33 4.20 14.70
N LEU A 149 2.52 3.61 14.90
CA LEU A 149 3.57 4.12 15.78
C LEU A 149 4.00 5.53 15.37
N ARG A 150 4.25 5.75 14.07
CA ARG A 150 4.63 7.08 13.53
C ARG A 150 3.59 8.16 13.85
N ARG A 151 2.31 7.79 13.89
CA ARG A 151 1.20 8.71 14.17
C ARG A 151 0.86 8.88 15.64
N LYS A 152 1.55 8.17 16.55
CA LYS A 152 1.20 8.10 17.98
C LYS A 152 -0.28 7.76 18.20
N GLN A 153 -0.87 6.98 17.29
CA GLN A 153 -2.26 6.55 17.39
C GLN A 153 -2.34 5.26 18.20
N SER A 154 -3.40 5.11 18.99
CA SER A 154 -3.71 3.83 19.63
C SER A 154 -4.04 2.83 18.52
N TYR A 155 -3.19 1.84 18.34
CA TYR A 155 -3.44 0.76 17.41
C TYR A 155 -4.27 -0.33 18.07
N ASN A 156 -5.19 -0.90 17.30
CA ASN A 156 -5.90 -2.11 17.67
C ASN A 156 -5.28 -3.27 16.88
N SER A 157 -4.78 -4.30 17.58
CA SER A 157 -4.20 -5.49 16.94
C SER A 157 -5.18 -6.24 16.05
N GLY A 158 -6.48 -5.97 16.19
CA GLY A 158 -7.51 -6.45 15.27
C GLY A 158 -7.33 -6.03 13.81
N ILE A 159 -6.59 -4.96 13.52
CA ILE A 159 -6.33 -4.50 12.14
C ILE A 159 -5.46 -5.51 11.38
N GLY A 160 -4.57 -6.24 12.07
CA GLY A 160 -3.73 -7.28 11.46
C GLY A 160 -4.56 -8.38 10.80
N TYR A 161 -5.72 -8.73 11.37
CA TYR A 161 -6.61 -9.76 10.81
C TYR A 161 -7.23 -9.36 9.48
N LEU A 162 -7.38 -8.06 9.17
CA LEU A 162 -7.90 -7.64 7.87
C LEU A 162 -7.02 -8.14 6.73
N PHE A 163 -5.69 -8.13 6.90
CA PHE A 163 -4.77 -8.65 5.90
C PHE A 163 -4.82 -10.17 5.81
N ALA A 164 -4.99 -10.87 6.94
CA ALA A 164 -5.18 -12.32 6.94
C ALA A 164 -6.45 -12.71 6.16
N VAL A 165 -7.56 -11.99 6.34
CA VAL A 165 -8.83 -12.24 5.64
C VAL A 165 -8.70 -11.96 4.14
N VAL A 166 -8.07 -10.85 3.75
CA VAL A 166 -7.85 -10.54 2.33
C VAL A 166 -6.99 -11.62 1.66
N LEU A 167 -5.96 -12.11 2.32
CA LEU A 167 -5.07 -13.15 1.76
C LEU A 167 -5.69 -14.54 1.79
N LEU A 168 -6.58 -14.82 2.74
CA LEU A 168 -7.38 -16.02 2.75
C LEU A 168 -8.25 -16.14 1.50
N PHE A 169 -8.81 -15.03 1.00
CA PHE A 169 -9.58 -15.03 -0.24
C PHE A 169 -8.76 -15.53 -1.44
N PHE A 170 -7.46 -15.23 -1.50
CA PHE A 170 -6.58 -15.74 -2.54
C PHE A 170 -6.26 -17.23 -2.37
N LEU A 171 -6.08 -17.71 -1.13
CA LEU A 171 -5.78 -19.12 -0.87
C LEU A 171 -7.00 -20.03 -1.01
N ILE A 172 -8.20 -19.58 -0.66
CA ILE A 172 -9.40 -20.42 -0.76
C ILE A 172 -9.77 -20.71 -2.20
N SER A 173 -9.51 -19.76 -3.11
CA SER A 173 -9.64 -19.98 -4.56
C SER A 173 -8.67 -21.05 -5.06
N LEU A 174 -7.48 -21.16 -4.44
CA LEU A 174 -6.52 -22.21 -4.75
C LEU A 174 -7.05 -23.56 -4.24
N ILE A 175 -7.47 -23.65 -2.97
CA ILE A 175 -7.86 -24.90 -2.30
C ILE A 175 -9.07 -25.56 -2.98
N ASN A 176 -10.08 -24.78 -3.37
CA ASN A 176 -11.34 -25.35 -3.82
C ASN A 176 -11.33 -25.81 -5.29
N ASN A 177 -10.50 -25.23 -6.15
CA ASN A 177 -10.52 -25.48 -7.61
C ASN A 177 -9.10 -25.40 -8.20
N ILE A 178 -8.17 -26.23 -7.72
CA ILE A 178 -6.75 -26.21 -8.15
C ILE A 178 -6.63 -26.37 -9.68
N ASP A 179 -7.35 -27.33 -10.27
CA ASP A 179 -7.24 -27.65 -11.71
C ASP A 179 -7.73 -26.51 -12.60
N ASP A 180 -8.91 -25.96 -12.30
CA ASP A 180 -9.49 -24.85 -13.05
C ASP A 180 -8.60 -23.59 -12.88
N PHE A 181 -8.16 -23.31 -11.66
CA PHE A 181 -7.26 -22.19 -11.39
C PHE A 181 -5.89 -22.33 -12.07
N ALA A 182 -5.36 -23.55 -12.18
CA ALA A 182 -4.09 -23.81 -12.83
C ALA A 182 -4.16 -23.64 -14.35
N MET A 183 -5.29 -24.01 -14.96
CA MET A 183 -5.48 -24.03 -16.41
C MET A 183 -6.08 -22.73 -16.98
N ASN A 184 -6.67 -21.88 -16.14
CA ASN A 184 -7.22 -20.60 -16.58
C ASN A 184 -6.14 -19.68 -17.15
N ALA A 185 -6.42 -19.09 -18.31
CA ALA A 185 -5.50 -18.20 -19.00
C ALA A 185 -5.78 -16.73 -18.64
N LEU A 186 -4.74 -16.01 -18.26
CA LEU A 186 -4.73 -14.58 -18.05
C LEU A 186 -3.96 -13.90 -19.18
N PHE A 187 -4.56 -12.88 -19.77
CA PHE A 187 -3.91 -12.05 -20.77
C PHE A 187 -3.10 -10.94 -20.09
N TRP A 188 -1.86 -10.73 -20.52
CA TRP A 188 -1.03 -9.61 -20.05
C TRP A 188 -0.16 -9.10 -21.19
N TYR A 189 -0.26 -7.81 -21.53
CA TYR A 189 0.43 -7.21 -22.67
C TYR A 189 0.20 -7.90 -24.04
N GLY A 190 -0.90 -8.64 -24.19
CA GLY A 190 -1.24 -9.36 -25.42
C GLY A 190 -0.76 -10.81 -25.46
N ASP A 191 0.06 -11.24 -24.49
CA ASP A 191 0.49 -12.62 -24.33
C ASP A 191 -0.41 -13.37 -23.33
N PHE A 192 -0.55 -14.67 -23.53
CA PHE A 192 -1.30 -15.56 -22.65
C PHE A 192 -0.37 -16.15 -21.59
N TYR A 193 -0.74 -16.00 -20.33
CA TYR A 193 -0.08 -16.60 -19.19
C TYR A 193 -1.06 -17.49 -18.43
N THR A 194 -0.57 -18.54 -17.78
CA THR A 194 -1.42 -19.28 -16.84
C THR A 194 -1.68 -18.43 -15.60
N GLN A 195 -2.92 -18.39 -15.14
CA GLN A 195 -3.34 -17.58 -13.99
C GLN A 195 -2.54 -17.94 -12.73
N SER A 196 -2.26 -19.22 -12.53
CA SER A 196 -1.44 -19.75 -11.43
C SER A 196 0.00 -19.24 -11.43
N SER A 197 0.66 -19.17 -12.59
CA SER A 197 2.05 -18.67 -12.68
C SER A 197 2.08 -17.15 -12.54
N PHE A 198 1.14 -16.44 -13.18
CA PHE A 198 1.06 -14.99 -13.12
C PHE A 198 0.81 -14.49 -11.69
N LEU A 199 -0.14 -15.10 -10.97
CA LEU A 199 -0.44 -14.73 -9.58
C LEU A 199 0.70 -15.13 -8.61
N ALA A 200 1.39 -16.25 -8.84
CA ALA A 200 2.56 -16.63 -8.06
C ALA A 200 3.69 -15.60 -8.18
N VAL A 201 4.01 -15.16 -9.40
CA VAL A 201 5.00 -14.11 -9.65
C VAL A 201 4.56 -12.78 -9.02
N SER A 202 3.28 -12.45 -9.16
CA SER A 202 2.71 -11.22 -8.58
C SER A 202 2.77 -11.21 -7.04
N LEU A 203 2.52 -12.36 -6.40
CA LEU A 203 2.67 -12.52 -4.95
C LEU A 203 4.13 -12.36 -4.51
N ILE A 204 5.08 -12.97 -5.21
CA ILE A 204 6.52 -12.81 -4.90
C ILE A 204 6.93 -11.35 -5.03
N LEU A 205 6.51 -10.67 -6.09
CA LEU A 205 6.79 -9.24 -6.29
C LEU A 205 6.18 -8.40 -5.17
N ALA A 206 4.95 -8.68 -4.76
CA ALA A 206 4.31 -8.02 -3.64
C ALA A 206 5.03 -8.27 -2.31
N CYS A 207 5.53 -9.50 -2.07
CA CYS A 207 6.40 -9.82 -0.94
C CYS A 207 7.66 -8.95 -0.95
N CYS A 208 8.38 -8.88 -2.08
CA CYS A 208 9.58 -8.07 -2.21
C CYS A 208 9.31 -6.60 -1.87
N TRP A 209 8.25 -6.01 -2.43
CA TRP A 209 7.90 -4.62 -2.17
C TRP A 209 7.49 -4.37 -0.71
N SER A 210 6.77 -5.30 -0.09
CA SER A 210 6.36 -5.19 1.30
C SER A 210 7.57 -5.22 2.26
N ILE A 211 8.56 -6.09 2.02
CA ILE A 211 9.80 -6.17 2.81
C ILE A 211 10.64 -4.90 2.64
N ILE A 212 10.77 -4.40 1.41
CA ILE A 212 11.44 -3.12 1.15
C ILE A 212 10.74 -1.97 1.89
N GLY A 213 9.40 -1.99 1.92
CA GLY A 213 8.60 -1.06 2.70
C GLY A 213 8.95 -1.10 4.19
N VAL A 214 8.96 -2.30 4.80
CA VAL A 214 9.32 -2.50 6.22
C VAL A 214 10.70 -1.91 6.51
N TYR A 215 11.68 -2.25 5.68
CA TYR A 215 13.04 -1.75 5.81
C TYR A 215 13.10 -0.21 5.81
N ARG A 216 12.39 0.44 4.89
CA ARG A 216 12.38 1.90 4.80
C ARG A 216 11.71 2.56 5.99
N PHE A 217 10.56 2.04 6.44
CA PHE A 217 9.88 2.57 7.63
C PHE A 217 10.75 2.44 8.89
N LEU A 218 11.46 1.31 9.06
CA LEU A 218 12.39 1.14 10.17
C LEU A 218 13.63 2.05 10.04
N ALA A 219 14.16 2.24 8.83
CA ALA A 219 15.27 3.16 8.60
C ALA A 219 14.91 4.60 8.96
N GLU A 220 13.70 5.05 8.59
CA GLU A 220 13.18 6.37 8.96
C GLU A 220 13.01 6.53 10.48
N GLU A 221 12.52 5.50 11.17
CA GLU A 221 12.34 5.56 12.63
C GLU A 221 13.68 5.55 13.40
N LEU A 222 14.70 4.90 12.84
CA LEU A 222 16.11 5.00 13.25
C LEU A 222 16.79 6.32 12.83
N ARG A 223 16.05 7.25 12.22
CA ARG A 223 16.52 8.56 11.73
C ARG A 223 17.64 8.47 10.69
N ILE A 224 17.73 7.35 9.98
CA ILE A 224 18.62 7.21 8.84
C ILE A 224 17.94 7.84 7.63
N ARG A 225 18.61 8.83 7.04
CA ARG A 225 18.09 9.56 5.88
C ARG A 225 18.16 8.66 4.64
N THR A 226 17.00 8.39 4.04
CA THR A 226 16.92 7.63 2.78
C THR A 226 16.50 8.55 1.64
N LEU A 227 16.99 8.29 0.44
CA LEU A 227 16.55 8.98 -0.76
C LEU A 227 15.24 8.35 -1.28
N PRO A 228 14.36 9.12 -1.94
CA PRO A 228 13.08 8.63 -2.45
C PRO A 228 13.20 7.77 -3.73
N TRP A 229 14.40 7.31 -4.13
CA TRP A 229 14.59 6.50 -5.34
C TRP A 229 13.75 5.21 -5.33
N VAL A 230 13.63 4.54 -4.19
CA VAL A 230 12.81 3.33 -4.06
C VAL A 230 11.34 3.64 -4.35
N TRP A 231 10.86 4.83 -3.97
CA TRP A 231 9.49 5.26 -4.28
C TRP A 231 9.28 5.47 -5.78
N LEU A 232 10.27 6.05 -6.47
CA LEU A 232 10.24 6.22 -7.94
C LEU A 232 10.15 4.86 -8.64
N VAL A 233 10.98 3.89 -8.23
CA VAL A 233 10.97 2.54 -8.79
C VAL A 233 9.64 1.84 -8.51
N PHE A 234 9.07 2.02 -7.31
CA PHE A 234 7.77 1.44 -6.97
C PHE A 234 6.62 1.98 -7.83
N ILE A 235 6.55 3.30 -8.02
CA ILE A 235 5.55 3.92 -8.91
C ILE A 235 5.70 3.40 -10.33
N GLY A 236 6.94 3.33 -10.84
CA GLY A 236 7.19 2.84 -12.18
C GLY A 236 6.78 1.38 -12.35
N PHE A 237 7.15 0.52 -11.40
CA PHE A 237 6.72 -0.87 -11.35
C PHE A 237 5.20 -1.00 -11.36
N LEU A 238 4.50 -0.29 -10.46
CA LEU A 238 3.04 -0.38 -10.33
C LEU A 238 2.34 0.14 -11.59
N SER A 239 2.90 1.15 -12.25
CA SER A 239 2.38 1.68 -13.51
C SER A 239 2.49 0.69 -14.66
N ILE A 240 3.64 0.03 -14.81
CA ILE A 240 3.84 -1.03 -15.83
C ILE A 240 2.94 -2.22 -15.53
N TYR A 241 2.90 -2.66 -14.27
CA TYR A 241 2.11 -3.82 -13.85
C TYR A 241 0.60 -3.64 -14.15
N ILE A 242 0.01 -2.52 -13.73
CA ILE A 242 -1.41 -2.22 -13.97
C ILE A 242 -1.70 -1.96 -15.46
N ALA A 243 -0.79 -1.30 -16.18
CA ALA A 243 -0.98 -1.04 -17.60
C ALA A 243 -1.09 -2.33 -18.41
N GLY A 244 -0.33 -3.37 -18.06
CA GLY A 244 -0.41 -4.67 -18.73
C GLY A 244 -1.74 -5.42 -18.53
N ILE A 245 -2.47 -5.13 -17.44
CA ILE A 245 -3.81 -5.70 -17.18
C ILE A 245 -4.88 -4.96 -18.00
N ILE A 246 -4.72 -3.66 -18.23
CA ILE A 246 -5.70 -2.84 -18.96
C ILE A 246 -5.60 -3.03 -20.48
N THR A 247 -4.42 -3.36 -21.01
CA THR A 247 -4.20 -3.60 -22.44
C THR A 247 -4.86 -4.87 -22.99
N VAL A 248 -5.43 -5.69 -22.12
CA VAL A 248 -6.01 -7.01 -22.41
C VAL A 248 -7.16 -7.00 -23.42
N ASN A 249 -7.97 -5.95 -23.46
CA ASN A 249 -9.31 -6.06 -24.05
C ASN A 249 -9.41 -5.62 -25.52
N ASN A 250 -8.35 -5.08 -26.11
CA ASN A 250 -8.43 -4.44 -27.42
C ASN A 250 -7.34 -5.05 -28.34
N ASN A 251 -7.63 -5.24 -29.63
CA ASN A 251 -6.58 -5.52 -30.62
C ASN A 251 -5.72 -4.25 -30.79
N VAL A 252 -4.78 -4.04 -29.87
CA VAL A 252 -4.15 -2.73 -29.62
C VAL A 252 -2.92 -2.53 -30.48
N SER A 253 -2.92 -1.48 -31.30
CA SER A 253 -1.70 -0.97 -31.94
C SER A 253 -0.68 -0.49 -30.90
N VAL A 254 0.63 -0.58 -31.18
CA VAL A 254 1.72 -0.16 -30.28
C VAL A 254 1.53 1.26 -29.71
N GLN A 255 0.86 2.16 -30.45
CA GLN A 255 0.55 3.51 -29.99
C GLN A 255 -0.46 3.56 -28.84
N LYS A 256 -1.50 2.71 -28.88
CA LYS A 256 -2.54 2.68 -27.86
C LYS A 256 -2.03 2.02 -26.56
N THR A 257 -1.09 1.07 -26.62
CA THR A 257 -0.45 0.50 -25.41
C THR A 257 0.41 1.54 -24.70
N ALA A 258 1.18 2.33 -25.44
CA ALA A 258 1.96 3.44 -24.90
C ALA A 258 1.07 4.52 -24.26
N LEU A 259 -0.05 4.86 -24.88
CA LEU A 259 -1.03 5.80 -24.34
C LEU A 259 -1.65 5.28 -23.04
N ASN A 260 -2.03 4.00 -22.99
CA ASN A 260 -2.55 3.38 -21.76
C ASN A 260 -1.53 3.42 -20.62
N LEU A 261 -0.26 3.17 -20.89
CA LEU A 261 0.81 3.25 -19.88
C LEU A 261 0.90 4.66 -19.28
N ILE A 262 0.86 5.70 -20.12
CA ILE A 262 0.95 7.10 -19.66
C ILE A 262 -0.30 7.49 -18.87
N LEU A 263 -1.49 7.05 -19.28
CA LEU A 263 -2.73 7.25 -18.52
C LEU A 263 -2.66 6.61 -17.14
N VAL A 264 -2.27 5.35 -17.09
CA VAL A 264 -2.13 4.59 -15.84
C VAL A 264 -1.11 5.26 -14.92
N TRP A 265 0.03 5.69 -15.47
CA TRP A 265 1.03 6.46 -14.73
C TRP A 265 0.44 7.74 -14.12
N PHE A 266 -0.32 8.52 -14.90
CA PHE A 266 -0.98 9.75 -14.44
C PHE A 266 -1.95 9.47 -13.28
N PHE A 267 -2.82 8.48 -13.42
CA PHE A 267 -3.78 8.12 -12.38
C PHE A 267 -3.13 7.58 -11.10
N ILE A 268 -2.10 6.74 -11.23
CA ILE A 268 -1.36 6.19 -10.09
C ILE A 268 -0.66 7.32 -9.33
N CYS A 269 0.10 8.16 -10.03
CA CYS A 269 0.84 9.25 -9.40
C CYS A 269 -0.12 10.25 -8.72
N SER A 270 -1.24 10.58 -9.38
CA SER A 270 -2.27 11.45 -8.80
C SER A 270 -2.90 10.81 -7.55
N SER A 271 -3.33 9.55 -7.63
CA SER A 271 -3.96 8.84 -6.51
C SER A 271 -3.03 8.71 -5.30
N PHE A 272 -1.77 8.34 -5.53
CA PHE A 272 -0.78 8.25 -4.45
C PHE A 272 -0.42 9.61 -3.87
N SER A 273 -0.42 10.68 -4.66
CA SER A 273 -0.21 12.03 -4.13
C SER A 273 -1.28 12.39 -3.09
N TYR A 274 -2.55 12.08 -3.36
CA TYR A 274 -3.64 12.27 -2.41
C TYR A 274 -3.50 11.35 -1.20
N LEU A 275 -3.34 10.04 -1.41
CA LEU A 275 -3.20 9.07 -0.33
C LEU A 275 -2.08 9.49 0.63
N LEU A 276 -0.88 9.78 0.11
CA LEU A 276 0.26 10.19 0.92
C LEU A 276 0.04 11.54 1.60
N LEU A 277 -0.61 12.51 0.95
CA LEU A 277 -0.89 13.80 1.58
C LEU A 277 -1.82 13.67 2.78
N PHE A 278 -2.81 12.77 2.71
CA PHE A 278 -3.67 12.43 3.85
C PHE A 278 -2.96 11.56 4.90
N LEU A 279 -2.00 10.74 4.47
CA LEU A 279 -1.26 9.83 5.34
C LEU A 279 -0.18 10.56 6.17
N ASP A 280 0.55 11.51 5.57
CA ASP A 280 1.63 12.22 6.22
C ASP A 280 1.16 13.37 7.14
N GLU A 281 2.04 13.76 8.06
CA GLU A 281 1.88 14.94 8.89
C GLU A 281 2.51 16.17 8.22
N ASN A 282 1.71 16.93 7.48
CA ASN A 282 2.19 18.14 6.80
C ASN A 282 2.37 19.29 7.79
N SER A 283 3.61 19.59 8.17
CA SER A 283 3.94 20.71 9.06
C SER A 283 4.36 21.94 8.24
N PRO A 284 4.03 23.17 8.68
CA PRO A 284 4.44 24.37 7.96
C PRO A 284 5.96 24.56 7.92
N MET A 285 6.67 23.99 8.92
CA MET A 285 8.12 24.04 9.03
C MET A 285 8.82 23.20 7.96
N LEU A 286 8.19 22.13 7.47
CA LEU A 286 8.72 21.28 6.41
C LEU A 286 8.91 22.08 5.10
N LEU A 287 7.89 22.85 4.69
CA LEU A 287 8.01 23.72 3.51
C LEU A 287 9.10 24.78 3.67
N ARG A 288 9.26 25.34 4.88
CA ARG A 288 10.34 26.29 5.18
C ARG A 288 11.71 25.64 5.02
N LYS A 289 11.91 24.44 5.58
CA LYS A 289 13.17 23.69 5.46
C LYS A 289 13.51 23.39 4.00
N ILE A 290 12.54 22.91 3.21
CA ILE A 290 12.74 22.66 1.78
C ILE A 290 13.13 23.94 1.05
N GLY A 291 12.45 25.06 1.34
CA GLY A 291 12.80 26.36 0.77
C GLY A 291 14.22 26.81 1.10
N LEU A 292 14.68 26.59 2.35
CA LEU A 292 16.05 26.90 2.76
C LEU A 292 17.09 25.99 2.07
N TYR A 293 16.81 24.68 1.94
CA TYR A 293 17.71 23.77 1.21
C TYR A 293 17.81 24.11 -0.27
N TRP A 294 16.70 24.56 -0.88
CA TRP A 294 16.67 25.04 -2.25
C TRP A 294 17.54 26.30 -2.41
N GLN A 295 17.38 27.29 -1.53
CA GLN A 295 18.17 28.52 -1.55
C GLN A 295 19.66 28.26 -1.34
N ASN A 296 20.01 27.34 -0.43
CA ASN A 296 21.39 26.99 -0.10
C ASN A 296 22.01 25.96 -1.07
N ARG A 297 21.32 25.56 -2.15
CA ARG A 297 21.75 24.57 -3.15
C ARG A 297 22.18 23.22 -2.56
N GLN A 298 21.59 22.82 -1.43
CA GLN A 298 21.87 21.54 -0.78
C GLN A 298 20.97 20.44 -1.34
N TRP A 299 21.17 20.10 -2.62
CA TRP A 299 20.39 19.08 -3.36
C TRP A 299 20.21 17.72 -2.64
N PRO A 300 21.24 17.10 -2.03
CA PRO A 300 21.06 15.81 -1.38
C PRO A 300 20.16 15.93 -0.14
N ASN A 301 20.31 16.99 0.65
CA ASN A 301 19.47 17.24 1.82
C ASN A 301 18.02 17.57 1.41
N LEU A 302 17.86 18.28 0.29
CA LEU A 302 16.54 18.57 -0.27
C LEU A 302 15.80 17.27 -0.62
N LEU A 303 16.43 16.38 -1.39
CA LEU A 303 15.81 15.11 -1.79
C LEU A 303 15.54 14.15 -0.62
N GLN A 304 16.39 14.17 0.41
CA GLN A 304 16.20 13.34 1.61
C GLN A 304 15.01 13.79 2.47
N GLU A 305 14.73 15.09 2.51
CA GLU A 305 13.67 15.67 3.35
C GLU A 305 12.37 15.95 2.56
N THR A 306 12.36 15.76 1.23
CA THR A 306 11.15 15.90 0.43
C THR A 306 10.16 14.76 0.71
N PRO A 307 8.91 15.07 1.08
CA PRO A 307 7.91 14.04 1.31
C PRO A 307 7.50 13.37 0.00
N CYS A 308 7.14 12.09 0.06
CA CYS A 308 6.83 11.28 -1.12
C CYS A 308 5.61 11.80 -1.90
N TRP A 309 4.69 12.52 -1.26
CA TRP A 309 3.56 13.15 -1.97
C TRP A 309 4.04 14.24 -2.95
N MET A 310 5.04 15.06 -2.57
CA MET A 310 5.61 16.09 -3.46
C MET A 310 6.31 15.44 -4.65
N VAL A 311 7.05 14.36 -4.41
CA VAL A 311 7.70 13.59 -5.48
C VAL A 311 6.64 13.06 -6.46
N SER A 312 5.53 12.53 -5.95
CA SER A 312 4.44 12.01 -6.78
C SER A 312 3.78 13.11 -7.62
N VAL A 313 3.56 14.31 -7.06
CA VAL A 313 3.06 15.47 -7.82
C VAL A 313 4.03 15.85 -8.94
N VAL A 314 5.34 15.92 -8.66
CA VAL A 314 6.34 16.22 -9.70
C VAL A 314 6.33 15.16 -10.80
N LEU A 315 6.16 13.87 -10.46
CA LEU A 315 6.05 12.79 -11.43
C LEU A 315 4.78 12.82 -12.28
N THR A 316 3.69 13.47 -11.82
CA THR A 316 2.48 13.65 -12.66
C THR A 316 2.70 14.66 -13.79
N LEU A 317 3.61 15.62 -13.65
CA LEU A 317 3.85 16.69 -14.64
C LEU A 317 4.19 16.17 -16.04
N PRO A 318 5.20 15.29 -16.24
CA PRO A 318 5.53 14.81 -17.58
C PRO A 318 4.37 14.04 -18.23
N ALA A 319 3.68 13.18 -17.46
CA ALA A 319 2.51 12.45 -17.96
C ALA A 319 1.37 13.39 -18.35
N MET A 320 1.12 14.43 -17.54
CA MET A 320 0.13 15.46 -17.84
C MET A 320 0.47 16.21 -19.13
N ILE A 321 1.72 16.64 -19.32
CA ILE A 321 2.15 17.36 -20.53
C ILE A 321 1.95 16.49 -21.77
N ILE A 322 2.37 15.22 -21.72
CA ILE A 322 2.23 14.30 -22.86
C ILE A 322 0.75 14.06 -23.18
N LEU A 323 -0.08 13.80 -22.16
CA LEU A 323 -1.53 13.58 -22.37
C LEU A 323 -2.25 14.84 -22.85
N ALA A 324 -1.78 16.04 -22.48
CA ALA A 324 -2.38 17.29 -22.93
C ALA A 324 -2.09 17.59 -24.41
N LEU A 325 -1.02 17.03 -24.98
CA LEU A 325 -0.68 17.15 -26.41
C LEU A 325 -1.48 16.16 -27.28
N ILE A 326 -2.07 15.13 -26.68
CA ILE A 326 -2.87 14.11 -27.35
C ILE A 326 -4.34 14.56 -27.32
N PRO A 327 -5.10 14.43 -28.41
CA PRO A 327 -6.52 14.79 -28.43
C PRO A 327 -7.30 14.02 -27.33
N PRO A 328 -8.36 14.62 -26.77
CA PRO A 328 -9.06 14.07 -25.62
C PRO A 328 -9.56 12.66 -25.89
N ILE A 329 -9.23 11.77 -24.96
CA ILE A 329 -9.70 10.38 -24.93
C ILE A 329 -11.21 10.37 -24.68
N GLU A 330 -11.89 9.39 -25.27
CA GLU A 330 -13.35 9.23 -25.40
C GLU A 330 -14.20 9.75 -24.23
N LYS A 331 -15.36 10.30 -24.58
CA LYS A 331 -16.38 10.86 -23.67
C LYS A 331 -17.00 9.74 -22.83
N ILE A 332 -16.87 9.82 -21.51
CA ILE A 332 -17.61 8.94 -20.57
C ILE A 332 -18.69 9.80 -19.91
N ASN A 333 -19.97 9.51 -20.18
CA ASN A 333 -21.13 10.10 -19.48
C ASN A 333 -21.06 11.64 -19.26
N HIS A 334 -20.78 12.41 -20.32
CA HIS A 334 -20.70 13.89 -20.29
C HIS A 334 -19.54 14.50 -19.48
N VAL A 335 -18.56 13.69 -19.03
CA VAL A 335 -17.35 14.17 -18.35
C VAL A 335 -16.19 14.18 -19.36
N TYR A 336 -15.55 15.34 -19.54
CA TYR A 336 -14.41 15.47 -20.44
C TYR A 336 -13.10 15.20 -19.72
N PHE A 337 -12.30 14.29 -20.27
CA PHE A 337 -10.97 14.02 -19.73
C PHE A 337 -9.98 15.09 -20.21
N TYR A 338 -9.75 16.09 -19.36
CA TYR A 338 -8.73 17.11 -19.56
C TYR A 338 -7.60 16.95 -18.54
N PRO A 339 -6.47 16.30 -18.89
CA PRO A 339 -5.37 16.02 -17.96
C PRO A 339 -4.86 17.25 -17.21
N LEU A 340 -4.74 18.39 -17.92
CA LEU A 340 -4.28 19.64 -17.34
C LEU A 340 -5.29 20.22 -16.33
N VAL A 341 -6.60 20.13 -16.61
CA VAL A 341 -7.66 20.55 -15.67
C VAL A 341 -7.65 19.67 -14.43
N ILE A 342 -7.53 18.35 -14.60
CA ILE A 342 -7.45 17.40 -13.48
C ILE A 342 -6.21 17.67 -12.62
N PHE A 343 -5.06 17.94 -13.24
CA PHE A 343 -3.84 18.31 -12.52
C PHE A 343 -3.98 19.63 -11.75
N LEU A 344 -4.62 20.65 -12.34
CA LEU A 344 -4.93 21.90 -11.64
C LEU A 344 -5.86 21.65 -10.44
N LEU A 345 -6.95 20.90 -10.64
CA LEU A 345 -7.85 20.53 -9.54
C LEU A 345 -7.12 19.73 -8.44
N MET A 346 -6.15 18.89 -8.81
CA MET A 346 -5.27 18.23 -7.85
C MET A 346 -4.44 19.23 -7.04
N LEU A 347 -3.78 20.19 -7.68
CA LEU A 347 -3.03 21.25 -6.98
C LEU A 347 -3.93 22.08 -6.06
N ARG A 348 -5.15 22.39 -6.51
CA ARG A 348 -6.17 23.09 -5.74
C ARG A 348 -6.48 22.34 -4.44
N ASP A 349 -6.75 21.05 -4.55
CA ASP A 349 -7.15 20.19 -3.45
C ASP A 349 -6.01 19.95 -2.46
N ILE A 350 -4.78 19.76 -2.96
CA ILE A 350 -3.57 19.73 -2.14
C ILE A 350 -3.44 21.04 -1.36
N GLY A 351 -3.65 22.18 -2.02
CA GLY A 351 -3.63 23.50 -1.42
C GLY A 351 -4.67 23.67 -0.30
N LEU A 352 -5.89 23.19 -0.49
CA LEU A 352 -6.95 23.20 0.53
C LEU A 352 -6.57 22.38 1.78
N LEU A 353 -6.06 21.16 1.57
CA LEU A 353 -5.62 20.32 2.67
C LEU A 353 -4.50 20.97 3.46
N LEU A 354 -3.48 21.49 2.77
CA LEU A 354 -2.37 22.20 3.40
C LEU A 354 -2.86 23.44 4.15
N TYR A 355 -3.80 24.19 3.57
CA TYR A 355 -4.38 25.38 4.19
C TYR A 355 -5.06 25.05 5.53
N PHE A 356 -5.86 23.99 5.58
CA PHE A 356 -6.47 23.55 6.85
C PHE A 356 -5.45 22.92 7.80
N SER A 357 -4.44 22.22 7.29
CA SER A 357 -3.37 21.63 8.11
C SER A 357 -2.53 22.69 8.84
N TYR A 358 -2.43 23.89 8.27
CA TYR A 358 -1.72 25.02 8.88
C TYR A 358 -2.62 25.82 9.84
N ALA A 359 -3.86 25.41 10.08
CA ALA A 359 -4.73 26.02 11.09
C ALA A 359 -4.22 25.80 12.53
N GLN A 360 -4.78 26.55 13.48
CA GLN A 360 -4.52 26.38 14.93
C GLN A 360 -4.98 25.03 15.45
N ASN A 361 -6.12 24.55 14.94
CA ASN A 361 -6.65 23.22 15.25
C ASN A 361 -6.33 22.21 14.14
N ARG A 362 -5.11 21.67 14.14
CA ARG A 362 -4.62 20.68 13.17
C ARG A 362 -5.44 19.38 13.16
N ARG A 363 -6.04 19.00 14.30
CA ARG A 363 -6.84 17.77 14.45
C ARG A 363 -8.07 17.71 13.55
N ARG A 364 -8.68 18.86 13.22
CA ARG A 364 -9.88 18.94 12.38
C ARG A 364 -9.59 19.19 10.90
N ALA A 365 -8.31 19.32 10.52
CA ALA A 365 -7.95 19.69 9.15
C ALA A 365 -8.47 18.69 8.11
N ARG A 366 -8.33 17.38 8.37
CA ARG A 366 -8.74 16.33 7.44
C ARG A 366 -10.27 16.28 7.25
N SER A 367 -11.03 16.31 8.34
CA SER A 367 -12.50 16.28 8.27
C SER A 367 -13.06 17.51 7.57
N LEU A 368 -12.51 18.69 7.84
CA LEU A 368 -12.91 19.92 7.15
C LEU A 368 -12.57 19.87 5.65
N THR A 369 -11.40 19.35 5.29
CA THR A 369 -11.01 19.20 3.88
C THR A 369 -11.96 18.25 3.15
N LEU A 370 -12.29 17.10 3.75
CA LEU A 370 -13.24 16.15 3.18
C LEU A 370 -14.63 16.76 3.02
N LEU A 371 -15.12 17.48 4.03
CA LEU A 371 -16.40 18.19 3.95
C LEU A 371 -16.41 19.19 2.79
N VAL A 372 -15.36 20.01 2.67
CA VAL A 372 -15.24 20.98 1.59
C VAL A 372 -15.15 20.30 0.22
N MET A 373 -14.44 19.18 0.10
CA MET A 373 -14.39 18.38 -1.14
C MET A 373 -15.76 17.84 -1.53
N VAL A 374 -16.52 17.28 -0.59
CA VAL A 374 -17.90 16.80 -0.83
C VAL A 374 -18.80 17.96 -1.27
N CYS A 375 -18.66 19.13 -0.66
CA CYS A 375 -19.39 20.32 -1.08
C CYS A 375 -19.01 20.78 -2.49
N LEU A 376 -17.71 20.84 -2.82
CA LEU A 376 -17.21 21.34 -4.10
C LEU A 376 -17.49 20.39 -5.27
N TYR A 377 -17.37 19.08 -5.06
CA TYR A 377 -17.53 18.10 -6.14
C TYR A 377 -18.94 17.49 -6.22
N GLY A 378 -19.69 17.47 -5.12
CA GLY A 378 -21.02 16.87 -5.06
C GLY A 378 -22.13 17.90 -4.91
N VAL A 379 -22.22 18.52 -3.73
CA VAL A 379 -23.39 19.31 -3.33
C VAL A 379 -23.59 20.56 -4.20
N LEU A 380 -22.55 21.38 -4.37
CA LEU A 380 -22.67 22.63 -5.11
C LEU A 380 -22.95 22.39 -6.59
N PRO A 381 -22.20 21.54 -7.33
CA PRO A 381 -22.53 21.26 -8.72
C PRO A 381 -23.94 20.70 -8.90
N ALA A 382 -24.39 19.80 -8.03
CA ALA A 382 -25.72 19.20 -8.12
C ALA A 382 -26.85 20.23 -7.95
N ILE A 383 -26.72 21.15 -6.99
CA ILE A 383 -27.71 22.23 -6.78
C ILE A 383 -27.80 23.11 -8.03
N PHE A 384 -26.67 23.54 -8.59
CA PHE A 384 -26.67 24.43 -9.76
C PHE A 384 -27.16 23.73 -11.03
N LEU A 385 -26.85 22.45 -11.21
CA LEU A 385 -27.40 21.63 -12.31
C LEU A 385 -28.91 21.45 -12.16
N ALA A 386 -29.42 21.21 -10.96
CA ALA A 386 -30.86 21.10 -10.69
C ALA A 386 -31.62 22.43 -10.91
N MET A 387 -30.95 23.56 -10.68
CA MET A 387 -31.49 24.90 -10.99
C MET A 387 -31.36 25.29 -12.46
N HIS A 388 -30.83 24.42 -13.33
CA HIS A 388 -30.52 24.69 -14.74
C HIS A 388 -29.54 25.87 -14.96
N ILE A 389 -28.72 26.23 -13.96
CA ILE A 389 -27.69 27.28 -14.06
C ILE A 389 -26.32 26.64 -14.35
N ASN A 390 -26.17 26.09 -15.56
CA ASN A 390 -24.99 25.32 -15.96
C ASN A 390 -23.69 26.13 -15.92
N SER A 391 -23.75 27.44 -16.17
CA SER A 391 -22.56 28.31 -16.19
C SER A 391 -21.83 28.36 -14.85
N ILE A 392 -22.56 28.42 -13.74
CA ILE A 392 -21.98 28.42 -12.38
C ILE A 392 -21.50 27.01 -12.01
N ALA A 393 -22.26 25.98 -12.40
CA ALA A 393 -21.85 24.59 -12.20
C ALA A 393 -20.49 24.31 -12.87
N TRP A 394 -20.28 24.79 -14.10
CA TRP A 394 -19.01 24.67 -14.83
C TRP A 394 -17.87 25.46 -14.18
N LEU A 395 -18.15 26.61 -13.58
CA LEU A 395 -17.14 27.39 -12.87
C LEU A 395 -16.65 26.68 -11.60
N ILE A 396 -17.52 25.88 -10.96
CA ILE A 396 -17.19 25.10 -9.76
C ILE A 396 -16.54 23.76 -10.12
N LEU A 397 -17.09 23.06 -11.10
CA LEU A 397 -16.59 21.77 -11.61
C LEU A 397 -16.28 21.90 -13.12
N PRO A 398 -15.05 22.34 -13.46
CA PRO A 398 -14.64 22.64 -14.83
C PRO A 398 -14.69 21.44 -15.79
N VAL A 399 -14.69 20.22 -15.26
CA VAL A 399 -14.69 18.96 -16.02
C VAL A 399 -16.04 18.71 -16.75
N LEU A 400 -17.11 19.41 -16.36
CA LEU A 400 -18.43 19.33 -17.01
C LEU A 400 -18.56 20.21 -18.25
N ASN A 401 -17.58 21.08 -18.52
CA ASN A 401 -17.64 22.01 -19.63
C ASN A 401 -17.04 21.38 -20.89
N ASP A 402 -17.75 21.49 -22.01
CA ASP A 402 -17.29 21.06 -23.34
C ASP A 402 -16.07 21.87 -23.84
N ASN A 403 -15.91 23.11 -23.33
CA ASN A 403 -14.86 24.02 -23.78
C ASN A 403 -13.59 23.91 -22.93
N LEU A 404 -12.54 23.33 -23.50
CA LEU A 404 -11.22 23.16 -22.88
C LEU A 404 -10.64 24.47 -22.32
N PHE A 405 -10.69 25.58 -23.07
CA PHE A 405 -10.12 26.85 -22.63
C PHE A 405 -10.83 27.42 -21.38
N LEU A 406 -12.16 27.34 -21.34
CA LEU A 406 -12.93 27.79 -20.19
C LEU A 406 -12.70 26.87 -18.98
N ALA A 407 -12.58 25.56 -19.20
CA ALA A 407 -12.28 24.61 -18.14
C ALA A 407 -10.89 24.88 -17.50
N ILE A 408 -9.87 25.14 -18.32
CA ILE A 408 -8.52 25.49 -17.86
C ILE A 408 -8.55 26.82 -17.11
N PHE A 409 -9.23 27.83 -17.64
CA PHE A 409 -9.33 29.13 -16.99
C PHE A 409 -10.00 29.04 -15.62
N ALA A 410 -11.12 28.33 -15.52
CA ALA A 410 -11.83 28.13 -14.25
C ALA A 410 -10.96 27.38 -13.22
N ALA A 411 -10.33 26.27 -13.61
CA ALA A 411 -9.43 25.52 -12.72
C ALA A 411 -8.19 26.32 -12.32
N GLY A 412 -7.62 27.11 -13.25
CA GLY A 412 -6.50 28.02 -13.00
C GLY A 412 -6.85 29.11 -12.00
N MET A 413 -8.02 29.73 -12.13
CA MET A 413 -8.48 30.73 -11.16
C MET A 413 -8.69 30.13 -9.76
N GLN A 414 -9.32 28.95 -9.67
CA GLN A 414 -9.51 28.27 -8.38
C GLN A 414 -8.18 27.93 -7.69
N THR A 415 -7.21 27.40 -8.45
CA THR A 415 -5.87 27.08 -7.92
C THR A 415 -5.13 28.32 -7.46
N LEU A 416 -5.17 29.42 -8.22
CA LEU A 416 -4.54 30.68 -7.85
C LEU A 416 -5.12 31.27 -6.54
N ILE A 417 -6.44 31.27 -6.39
CA ILE A 417 -7.10 31.76 -5.17
C ILE A 417 -6.64 30.95 -3.95
N ILE A 418 -6.65 29.62 -4.04
CA ILE A 418 -6.32 28.75 -2.91
C ILE A 418 -4.83 28.80 -2.58
N THR A 419 -3.96 28.84 -3.58
CA THR A 419 -2.52 29.01 -3.37
C THR A 419 -2.19 30.35 -2.71
N PHE A 420 -2.85 31.44 -3.11
CA PHE A 420 -2.73 32.74 -2.45
C PHE A 420 -3.12 32.67 -0.96
N LEU A 421 -4.28 32.08 -0.66
CA LEU A 421 -4.75 31.89 0.73
C LEU A 421 -3.80 31.01 1.56
N LEU A 422 -3.25 29.96 0.94
CA LEU A 422 -2.26 29.07 1.55
C LEU A 422 -0.98 29.83 1.93
N VAL A 423 -0.42 30.60 1.01
CA VAL A 423 0.82 31.36 1.22
C VAL A 423 0.64 32.40 2.32
N GLN A 424 -0.48 33.13 2.32
CA GLN A 424 -0.80 34.10 3.37
C GLN A 424 -0.85 33.42 4.74
N ARG A 425 -1.55 32.27 4.84
CA ARG A 425 -1.64 31.53 6.10
C ARG A 425 -0.31 30.96 6.55
N TRP A 426 0.48 30.42 5.63
CA TRP A 426 1.79 29.86 5.92
C TRP A 426 2.75 30.91 6.51
N LYS A 427 2.80 32.12 5.92
CA LYS A 427 3.58 33.25 6.44
C LYS A 427 3.17 33.62 7.86
N ASN A 428 1.86 33.77 8.10
CA ASN A 428 1.34 34.12 9.42
C ASN A 428 1.73 33.08 10.47
N ARG A 429 1.75 31.79 10.12
CA ARG A 429 2.09 30.71 11.06
C ARG A 429 3.58 30.61 11.36
N ILE A 430 4.43 30.85 10.36
CA ILE A 430 5.88 30.92 10.60
C ILE A 430 6.21 32.07 11.54
N ALA A 431 5.58 33.24 11.36
CA ALA A 431 5.79 34.39 12.22
C ALA A 431 5.35 34.19 13.68
N MET A 432 4.44 33.24 13.95
CA MET A 432 4.05 32.87 15.32
C MET A 432 5.00 31.84 15.97
N LEU A 433 5.80 31.13 15.18
CA LEU A 433 6.65 30.02 15.65
C LEU A 433 8.13 30.40 15.80
N GLY A 434 8.56 31.49 15.18
CA GLY A 434 9.88 32.10 15.36
C GLY A 434 9.75 33.31 16.25
#